data_AF-A0A7X7FJF3-F1
#
_entry.id   AF-A0A7X7FJF3-F1
#
_cell.length_a   1.000
_cell.length_b   1.000
_cell.length_c   1.000
_cell.angle_alpha   90.00
_cell.angle_beta   90.00
_cell.angle_gamma   90.00
#
_symmetry.space_group_name_H-M   'P 1'
#
loop_
_entity.id
_entity.type
_entity.pdbx_description
1 polymer ?
#
loop_
_entity_poly.entity_id
_entity_poly.type
_entity_poly.pdbx_seq_one_letter_code
_entity_poly.pdbx_strand_id
1 'polypeptide(L)'
;EWAIYQALGSPNLGPIITPASQADFDGQIWYQETQTNSSANITLTVKFMFDRVEATANRAMNKFVFYYYDSNGASQTKTLYTSGPTVSFYSKDYNIAGRRVYRVAAYDSAGNSRSVADYDYKDNGDAAALNEKLDYFGLSSIPWPYPQGSWEGFLKYCRYEYNRGKSSAENGSRMYGSGRRFRYTAAAFINYLLDEQCYHSYVPQLADTPVYPFHSVKNGTTLFLDFLENLDFGDAVGVVAYAQHAKVMDQVPFYSTDWRYSKGNCPPGVCSVSADVSGEPISKDYNAVDLIQRHTQAGHFSWSTAMGDGILMGRQLLDDHARYGSRKTLLVMTDGNANVCPSSFSAPAGFDWSKVTKADGTPYTTSDSSKTFAIYKAFEAVQSGCTIHTMSVGADADHELMEVIAVLGKGIHMKILGGQTVAELESELLDSFNRIAAKVPPPRLIKPVDAN
;
A
#
# COMPACT_ATOMS: atom_id res chain seq x y z
N GLU A 1 8.60 -1.04 15.36
CA GLU A 1 7.36 -1.20 14.55
C GLU A 1 6.09 -0.77 15.30
N TRP A 2 5.79 -1.26 16.52
CA TRP A 2 4.60 -0.82 17.31
C TRP A 2 4.53 0.67 17.66
N ALA A 3 5.66 1.37 17.83
CA ALA A 3 5.66 2.82 18.07
C ALA A 3 5.12 3.64 16.89
N ILE A 4 5.28 3.14 15.65
CA ILE A 4 4.66 3.73 14.45
C ILE A 4 3.15 3.45 14.46
N TYR A 5 2.73 2.29 14.96
CA TYR A 5 1.33 1.86 15.02
C TYR A 5 0.50 2.57 16.11
N GLN A 6 1.09 2.95 17.24
CA GLN A 6 0.45 3.89 18.17
C GLN A 6 0.36 5.32 17.60
N ALA A 7 1.25 5.68 16.68
CA ALA A 7 1.23 6.96 15.97
C ALA A 7 0.26 7.00 14.77
N LEU A 8 -0.33 5.88 14.36
CA LEU A 8 -1.44 5.86 13.39
C LEU A 8 -2.79 6.29 14.03
N GLY A 9 -2.77 6.67 15.31
CA GLY A 9 -3.86 7.42 15.92
C GLY A 9 -3.70 8.91 15.67
N SER A 10 -4.75 9.57 15.18
CA SER A 10 -4.86 11.01 15.33
C SER A 10 -4.86 11.33 16.84
N PRO A 11 -4.11 12.33 17.33
CA PRO A 11 -4.18 12.79 18.71
C PRO A 11 -5.61 13.07 19.19
N ASN A 12 -6.52 13.32 18.24
CA ASN A 12 -7.91 13.67 18.50
C ASN A 12 -8.94 12.61 18.10
N LEU A 13 -8.63 11.65 17.21
CA LEU A 13 -9.56 10.56 16.82
C LEU A 13 -9.28 9.24 17.57
N GLY A 14 -8.23 9.21 18.39
CA GLY A 14 -7.75 8.00 19.06
C GLY A 14 -6.93 7.10 18.13
N PRO A 15 -6.29 6.04 18.67
CA PRO A 15 -5.63 5.02 17.85
C PRO A 15 -6.65 4.39 16.88
N ILE A 16 -6.17 3.89 15.74
CA ILE A 16 -6.90 2.86 14.98
C ILE A 16 -7.37 1.84 16.00
N ILE A 17 -8.71 1.71 16.18
CA ILE A 17 -9.29 0.81 17.17
C ILE A 17 -8.81 -0.58 16.80
N THR A 18 -7.79 -1.02 17.52
CA THR A 18 -7.38 -2.41 17.57
C THR A 18 -8.15 -3.03 18.74
N PRO A 19 -8.57 -4.29 18.63
CA PRO A 19 -9.13 -5.02 19.76
C PRO A 19 -8.19 -4.94 20.98
N ALA A 20 -8.77 -5.04 22.17
CA ALA A 20 -8.37 -4.40 23.42
C ALA A 20 -6.92 -4.56 23.93
N SER A 21 -6.07 -5.41 23.33
CA SER A 21 -4.65 -5.42 23.64
C SER A 21 -3.74 -5.97 22.51
N GLN A 22 -2.50 -5.50 22.48
CA GLN A 22 -1.42 -6.02 21.63
C GLN A 22 -1.14 -7.52 21.86
N ALA A 23 -1.37 -8.01 23.08
CA ALA A 23 -1.19 -9.42 23.44
C ALA A 23 -2.22 -10.35 22.78
N ASP A 24 -3.43 -9.84 22.50
CA ASP A 24 -4.51 -10.64 21.90
C ASP A 24 -4.30 -10.90 20.40
N PHE A 25 -3.58 -10.02 19.69
CA PHE A 25 -3.31 -10.16 18.25
C PHE A 25 -1.88 -10.62 17.91
N ASP A 26 -0.85 -10.22 18.67
CA ASP A 26 0.53 -10.71 18.43
C ASP A 26 0.70 -12.18 18.89
N GLY A 27 -0.15 -12.66 19.80
CA GLY A 27 -0.13 -14.03 20.32
C GLY A 27 -0.85 -15.06 19.43
N GLN A 28 -1.75 -14.65 18.53
CA GLN A 28 -2.52 -15.55 17.66
C GLN A 28 -2.29 -15.26 16.18
N ILE A 29 -1.05 -15.54 15.74
CA ILE A 29 -0.64 -15.44 14.33
C ILE A 29 -1.44 -16.42 13.45
N TRP A 30 -1.99 -17.48 14.04
CA TRP A 30 -2.69 -18.55 13.34
C TRP A 30 -3.96 -18.94 14.10
N TYR A 31 -4.95 -19.45 13.36
CA TYR A 31 -6.03 -20.20 13.99
C TYR A 31 -5.42 -21.45 14.65
N GLN A 32 -5.57 -21.57 15.96
CA GLN A 32 -5.01 -22.69 16.72
C GLN A 32 -5.99 -23.21 17.77
N GLU A 33 -5.95 -24.50 18.03
CA GLU A 33 -6.75 -25.10 19.09
C GLU A 33 -5.85 -25.92 20.02
N THR A 34 -6.08 -25.81 21.32
CA THR A 34 -5.32 -26.54 22.33
C THR A 34 -6.27 -27.37 23.20
N GLN A 35 -5.97 -28.67 23.31
CA GLN A 35 -6.75 -29.61 24.10
C GLN A 35 -5.84 -30.37 25.08
N THR A 36 -6.24 -30.43 26.35
CA THR A 36 -5.48 -31.13 27.40
C THR A 36 -6.21 -32.38 27.87
N ASN A 37 -5.49 -33.49 27.93
CA ASN A 37 -5.90 -34.71 28.63
C ASN A 37 -5.24 -34.75 30.01
N SER A 38 -5.97 -34.37 31.05
CA SER A 38 -5.45 -34.27 32.40
C SER A 38 -5.00 -35.62 33.00
N SER A 39 -5.59 -36.74 32.57
CA SER A 39 -5.20 -38.07 33.09
C SER A 39 -3.91 -38.60 32.47
N ALA A 40 -3.62 -38.24 31.21
CA ALA A 40 -2.39 -38.64 30.51
C ALA A 40 -1.30 -37.56 30.54
N ASN A 41 -1.62 -36.35 31.04
CA ASN A 41 -0.78 -35.15 30.96
C ASN A 41 -0.29 -34.85 29.53
N ILE A 42 -1.20 -34.96 28.55
CA ILE A 42 -0.95 -34.64 27.14
C ILE A 42 -1.72 -33.37 26.80
N THR A 43 -1.01 -32.32 26.42
CA THR A 43 -1.59 -31.13 25.80
C THR A 43 -1.23 -31.14 24.33
N LEU A 44 -2.23 -31.13 23.46
CA LEU A 44 -2.07 -31.10 22.00
C LEU A 44 -2.57 -29.75 21.48
N THR A 45 -1.68 -29.00 20.84
CA THR A 45 -1.97 -27.77 20.11
C THR A 45 -1.89 -28.03 18.61
N VAL A 46 -2.94 -27.66 17.87
CA VAL A 46 -3.00 -27.79 16.41
C VAL A 46 -3.12 -26.40 15.81
N LYS A 47 -2.20 -26.02 14.92
CA LYS A 47 -2.20 -24.75 14.19
C LYS A 47 -2.54 -25.01 12.73
N PHE A 48 -3.48 -24.24 12.21
CA PHE A 48 -3.90 -24.30 10.82
C PHE A 48 -3.23 -23.16 10.05
N MET A 49 -2.39 -23.53 9.09
CA MET A 49 -1.66 -22.60 8.22
C MET A 49 -2.11 -22.82 6.78
N PHE A 50 -1.74 -21.89 5.89
CA PHE A 50 -2.11 -21.96 4.47
C PHE A 50 -1.70 -23.30 3.82
N ASP A 51 -0.44 -23.67 3.99
CA ASP A 51 0.19 -24.76 3.26
C ASP A 51 0.37 -26.01 4.13
N ARG A 52 -0.06 -25.99 5.39
CA ARG A 52 0.09 -27.11 6.31
C ARG A 52 -0.79 -27.03 7.56
N VAL A 53 -0.96 -28.16 8.21
CA VAL A 53 -1.42 -28.24 9.61
C VAL A 53 -0.24 -28.67 10.48
N GLU A 54 0.09 -27.87 11.50
CA GLU A 54 1.15 -28.18 12.47
C GLU A 54 0.50 -28.69 13.76
N ALA A 55 0.95 -29.84 14.26
CA ALA A 55 0.49 -30.41 15.52
C ALA A 55 1.66 -30.49 16.48
N THR A 56 1.50 -29.93 17.68
CA THR A 56 2.51 -29.90 18.73
C THR A 56 1.93 -30.43 20.03
N ALA A 57 2.56 -31.46 20.59
CA ALA A 57 2.27 -31.92 21.94
C ALA A 57 3.24 -31.28 22.95
N ASN A 58 2.86 -31.20 24.23
CA ASN A 58 3.73 -30.74 25.31
C ASN A 58 4.89 -31.71 25.65
N ARG A 59 5.00 -32.85 24.97
CA ARG A 59 6.06 -33.86 25.11
C ARG A 59 6.24 -34.64 23.82
N ALA A 60 7.32 -35.43 23.75
CA ALA A 60 7.57 -36.33 22.62
C ALA A 60 6.43 -37.35 22.45
N MET A 61 6.03 -37.57 21.20
CA MET A 61 4.99 -38.52 20.82
C MET A 61 5.56 -39.57 19.87
N ASN A 62 4.91 -40.73 19.77
CA ASN A 62 5.30 -41.79 18.84
C ASN A 62 4.74 -41.53 17.44
N LYS A 63 3.48 -41.09 17.37
CA LYS A 63 2.83 -40.75 16.10
C LYS A 63 1.75 -39.69 16.25
N PHE A 64 1.49 -39.02 15.15
CA PHE A 64 0.33 -38.17 14.94
C PHE A 64 -0.52 -38.74 13.82
N VAL A 65 -1.83 -38.65 13.95
CA VAL A 65 -2.81 -39.09 12.95
C VAL A 65 -3.68 -37.91 12.57
N PHE A 66 -3.64 -37.54 11.30
CA PHE A 66 -4.45 -36.51 10.69
C PHE A 66 -5.62 -37.18 9.98
N TYR A 67 -6.83 -36.81 10.34
CA TYR A 67 -8.05 -37.25 9.68
C TYR A 67 -8.53 -36.12 8.77
N TYR A 68 -8.74 -36.42 7.51
CA TYR A 68 -9.12 -35.42 6.52
C TYR A 68 -10.10 -35.96 5.48
N TYR A 69 -10.92 -35.12 4.88
CA TYR A 69 -11.69 -35.48 3.69
C TYR A 69 -10.87 -35.21 2.44
N ASP A 70 -10.91 -36.10 1.46
CA ASP A 70 -10.36 -35.85 0.13
C ASP A 70 -11.26 -34.93 -0.71
N SER A 71 -10.86 -34.65 -1.95
CA SER A 71 -11.59 -33.77 -2.87
C SER A 71 -13.00 -34.26 -3.22
N ASN A 72 -13.30 -35.53 -2.98
CA ASN A 72 -14.61 -36.13 -3.20
C ASN A 72 -15.45 -36.17 -1.90
N GLY A 73 -14.95 -35.58 -0.81
CA GLY A 73 -15.58 -35.61 0.50
C GLY A 73 -15.46 -36.96 1.20
N ALA A 74 -14.59 -37.88 0.77
CA ALA A 74 -14.38 -39.15 1.43
C ALA A 74 -13.34 -39.02 2.55
N SER A 75 -13.61 -39.61 3.71
CA SER A 75 -12.70 -39.55 4.86
C SER A 75 -11.44 -40.40 4.62
N GLN A 76 -10.29 -39.81 4.94
CA GLN A 76 -8.94 -40.33 4.80
C GLN A 76 -8.16 -40.13 6.11
N THR A 77 -7.09 -40.89 6.28
CA THR A 77 -6.18 -40.75 7.43
C THR A 77 -4.73 -40.73 6.98
N LYS A 78 -3.92 -39.86 7.59
CA LYS A 78 -2.46 -39.83 7.42
C LYS A 78 -1.78 -39.97 8.78
N THR A 79 -0.93 -40.98 8.90
CA THR A 79 -0.09 -41.19 10.09
C THR A 79 1.32 -40.66 9.83
N LEU A 80 1.83 -39.84 10.74
CA LEU A 80 3.21 -39.39 10.76
C LEU A 80 3.87 -39.91 12.04
N TYR A 81 4.91 -40.73 11.89
CA TYR A 81 5.73 -41.21 13.00
C TYR A 81 6.80 -40.17 13.34
N THR A 82 7.07 -39.99 14.62
CA THR A 82 8.05 -39.00 15.09
C THR A 82 8.65 -39.46 16.43
N SER A 83 9.79 -38.89 16.79
CA SER A 83 10.36 -38.95 18.15
C SER A 83 10.30 -37.59 18.86
N GLY A 84 9.82 -36.55 18.16
CA GLY A 84 9.70 -35.19 18.66
C GLY A 84 8.27 -34.83 19.08
N PRO A 85 8.09 -33.63 19.68
CA PRO A 85 6.79 -33.14 20.09
C PRO A 85 5.94 -32.57 18.94
N THR A 86 6.55 -32.29 17.78
CA THR A 86 5.90 -31.54 16.69
C THR A 86 5.97 -32.28 15.36
N VAL A 87 4.90 -32.21 14.59
CA VAL A 87 4.85 -32.64 13.17
C VAL A 87 4.08 -31.64 12.33
N SER A 88 4.38 -31.63 11.03
CA SER A 88 3.68 -30.82 10.03
C SER A 88 3.13 -31.69 8.93
N PHE A 89 1.85 -31.51 8.60
CA PHE A 89 1.17 -32.14 7.48
C PHE A 89 1.00 -31.12 6.35
N TYR A 90 1.79 -31.23 5.27
CA TYR A 90 1.87 -30.25 4.20
C TYR A 90 0.89 -30.50 3.04
N SER A 91 0.51 -29.38 2.42
CA SER A 91 -0.30 -29.24 1.21
C SER A 91 0.36 -29.74 -0.07
N LYS A 92 1.67 -29.51 -0.20
CA LYS A 92 2.44 -29.81 -1.42
C LYS A 92 2.67 -31.30 -1.65
N ASP A 93 2.64 -32.09 -0.57
CA ASP A 93 2.86 -33.53 -0.66
C ASP A 93 1.62 -34.25 -1.23
N TYR A 94 0.46 -33.59 -1.22
CA TYR A 94 -0.81 -34.14 -1.65
C TYR A 94 -1.74 -33.01 -2.05
N ASN A 95 -2.11 -32.89 -3.32
CA ASN A 95 -3.06 -31.90 -3.85
C ASN A 95 -4.27 -31.65 -2.90
N ILE A 96 -4.13 -30.71 -1.94
CA ILE A 96 -5.10 -30.45 -0.86
C ILE A 96 -6.17 -29.44 -1.26
N ALA A 97 -6.15 -28.97 -2.51
CA ALA A 97 -7.26 -28.20 -3.04
C ALA A 97 -8.55 -29.03 -2.87
N GLY A 98 -9.43 -28.59 -1.96
CA GLY A 98 -10.67 -29.28 -1.62
C GLY A 98 -10.57 -30.36 -0.53
N ARG A 99 -9.46 -30.47 0.23
CA ARG A 99 -9.31 -31.46 1.31
C ARG A 99 -9.44 -30.83 2.70
N ARG A 100 -10.26 -31.43 3.58
CA ARG A 100 -10.65 -30.88 4.91
C ARG A 100 -10.02 -31.68 6.04
N VAL A 101 -9.03 -31.16 6.79
CA VAL A 101 -8.59 -31.80 8.04
C VAL A 101 -9.65 -31.54 9.11
N TYR A 102 -10.24 -32.59 9.67
CA TYR A 102 -11.33 -32.49 10.65
C TYR A 102 -10.97 -33.00 12.04
N ARG A 103 -9.83 -33.69 12.18
CA ARG A 103 -9.33 -34.18 13.46
C ARG A 103 -7.82 -34.40 13.39
N VAL A 104 -7.14 -34.13 14.50
CA VAL A 104 -5.74 -34.50 14.70
C VAL A 104 -5.61 -35.23 16.03
N ALA A 105 -4.95 -36.39 16.03
CA ALA A 105 -4.69 -37.19 17.21
C ALA A 105 -3.20 -37.41 17.39
N ALA A 106 -2.71 -37.34 18.63
CA ALA A 106 -1.34 -37.66 19.01
C ALA A 106 -1.34 -38.88 19.92
N TYR A 107 -0.41 -39.82 19.69
CA TYR A 107 -0.25 -41.06 20.45
C TYR A 107 1.18 -41.17 20.99
N ASP A 108 1.33 -41.47 22.27
CA ASP A 108 2.63 -41.80 22.87
C ASP A 108 3.01 -43.28 22.65
N SER A 109 4.19 -43.67 23.13
CA SER A 109 4.69 -45.04 23.02
C SER A 109 3.89 -46.05 23.84
N ALA A 110 3.19 -45.61 24.89
CA ALA A 110 2.33 -46.44 25.72
C ALA A 110 0.91 -46.56 25.16
N GLY A 111 0.62 -45.91 24.02
CA GLY A 111 -0.70 -45.92 23.38
C GLY A 111 -1.69 -44.92 23.98
N ASN A 112 -1.27 -44.07 24.94
CA ASN A 112 -2.12 -42.97 25.40
C ASN A 112 -2.29 -41.97 24.27
N SER A 113 -3.49 -41.41 24.15
CA SER A 113 -3.80 -40.48 23.08
C SER A 113 -4.55 -39.25 23.55
N ARG A 114 -4.39 -38.19 22.76
CA ARG A 114 -5.31 -37.05 22.78
C ARG A 114 -5.59 -36.65 21.35
N SER A 115 -6.85 -36.31 21.07
CA SER A 115 -7.22 -35.68 19.82
C SER A 115 -7.84 -34.32 20.06
N VAL A 116 -7.53 -33.40 19.16
CA VAL A 116 -8.34 -32.24 18.86
C VAL A 116 -9.35 -32.70 17.80
N ALA A 117 -10.63 -32.72 18.14
CA ALA A 117 -11.71 -33.26 17.33
C ALA A 117 -12.74 -32.17 17.00
N ASP A 118 -13.39 -32.31 15.84
CA ASP A 118 -14.48 -31.45 15.35
C ASP A 118 -14.10 -30.01 15.06
N TYR A 119 -13.01 -29.81 14.31
CA TYR A 119 -12.86 -28.53 13.61
C TYR A 119 -13.10 -28.72 12.13
N ASP A 120 -14.25 -28.24 11.66
CA ASP A 120 -14.53 -28.16 10.24
C ASP A 120 -13.67 -27.02 9.67
N TYR A 121 -12.45 -27.34 9.23
CA TYR A 121 -11.68 -26.47 8.35
C TYR A 121 -12.41 -26.37 6.99
N LYS A 122 -13.64 -25.82 6.98
CA LYS A 122 -14.36 -25.42 5.79
C LYS A 122 -13.60 -24.23 5.19
N ASP A 123 -12.63 -24.56 4.37
CA ASP A 123 -11.88 -23.60 3.56
C ASP A 123 -12.52 -23.44 2.17
N ASN A 124 -13.85 -23.57 2.10
CA ASN A 124 -14.63 -23.51 0.87
C ASN A 124 -15.37 -22.16 0.69
N GLY A 125 -15.08 -21.16 1.53
CA GLY A 125 -15.79 -19.87 1.49
C GLY A 125 -17.24 -19.91 2.00
N ASP A 126 -17.63 -20.98 2.71
CA ASP A 126 -18.97 -21.13 3.32
C ASP A 126 -19.13 -20.16 4.51
N ALA A 127 -20.29 -19.50 4.61
CA ALA A 127 -20.59 -18.50 5.64
C ALA A 127 -20.48 -19.06 7.07
N ALA A 128 -20.82 -20.34 7.26
CA ALA A 128 -20.70 -21.01 8.55
C ALA A 128 -19.25 -21.03 9.09
N ALA A 129 -18.29 -21.27 8.20
CA ALA A 129 -16.85 -21.31 8.52
C ALA A 129 -16.25 -19.94 8.82
N LEU A 130 -16.97 -18.89 8.46
CA LEU A 130 -16.59 -17.52 8.75
C LEU A 130 -17.10 -17.11 10.12
N ASN A 131 -18.35 -17.45 10.44
CA ASN A 131 -18.96 -17.21 11.74
C ASN A 131 -18.17 -17.89 12.87
N GLU A 132 -17.76 -19.14 12.70
CA GLU A 132 -16.94 -19.85 13.70
C GLU A 132 -15.59 -19.15 13.95
N LYS A 133 -14.96 -18.59 12.90
CA LYS A 133 -13.71 -17.83 13.08
C LYS A 133 -13.97 -16.45 13.69
N LEU A 134 -15.08 -15.80 13.37
CA LEU A 134 -15.49 -14.57 14.05
C LEU A 134 -15.67 -14.81 15.55
N ASP A 135 -16.34 -15.91 15.93
CA ASP A 135 -16.50 -16.31 17.33
C ASP A 135 -15.16 -16.62 17.99
N TYR A 136 -14.29 -17.38 17.32
CA TYR A 136 -12.96 -17.72 17.83
C TYR A 136 -12.10 -16.48 18.12
N PHE A 137 -12.14 -15.48 17.24
CA PHE A 137 -11.44 -14.21 17.45
C PHE A 137 -12.21 -13.21 18.33
N GLY A 138 -13.39 -13.59 18.85
CA GLY A 138 -14.25 -12.71 19.64
C GLY A 138 -14.83 -11.52 18.87
N LEU A 139 -14.80 -11.57 17.53
CA LEU A 139 -15.22 -10.49 16.65
C LEU A 139 -16.73 -10.49 16.37
N SER A 140 -17.43 -11.60 16.64
CA SER A 140 -18.88 -11.72 16.42
C SER A 140 -19.71 -10.77 17.28
N SER A 141 -19.22 -10.46 18.49
CA SER A 141 -19.84 -9.50 19.41
C SER A 141 -19.28 -8.08 19.33
N ILE A 142 -18.24 -7.85 18.52
CA ILE A 142 -17.59 -6.55 18.39
C ILE A 142 -18.12 -5.88 17.12
N PRO A 143 -18.84 -4.75 17.22
CA PRO A 143 -19.27 -4.00 16.06
C PRO A 143 -18.07 -3.58 15.21
N TRP A 144 -18.26 -3.58 13.88
CA TRP A 144 -17.26 -3.02 12.98
C TRP A 144 -17.07 -1.52 13.27
N PRO A 145 -15.82 -1.04 13.45
CA PRO A 145 -15.59 0.32 13.98
C PRO A 145 -15.69 1.44 12.93
N TYR A 146 -15.82 1.12 11.63
CA TYR A 146 -15.74 2.10 10.56
C TYR A 146 -17.02 2.18 9.69
N PRO A 147 -17.26 3.29 8.98
CA PRO A 147 -18.39 3.44 8.07
C PRO A 147 -18.53 2.35 6.98
N GLN A 148 -17.41 1.78 6.51
CA GLN A 148 -17.38 0.74 5.48
C GLN A 148 -16.42 -0.38 5.86
N GLY A 149 -16.69 -1.59 5.38
CA GLY A 149 -15.93 -2.80 5.69
C GLY A 149 -16.68 -3.75 6.63
N SER A 150 -16.03 -4.86 6.98
CA SER A 150 -16.55 -5.82 7.97
C SER A 150 -15.45 -6.76 8.46
N TRP A 151 -15.65 -7.36 9.64
CA TRP A 151 -14.77 -8.43 10.13
C TRP A 151 -14.75 -9.63 9.17
N GLU A 152 -15.88 -9.96 8.57
CA GLU A 152 -15.96 -10.98 7.50
C GLU A 152 -15.07 -10.62 6.31
N GLY A 153 -15.08 -9.36 5.88
CA GLY A 153 -14.21 -8.84 4.82
C GLY A 153 -12.73 -8.97 5.17
N PHE A 154 -12.34 -8.59 6.38
CA PHE A 154 -10.97 -8.76 6.89
C PHE A 154 -10.54 -10.25 6.90
N LEU A 155 -11.37 -11.13 7.45
CA LEU A 155 -11.07 -12.56 7.48
C LEU A 155 -10.96 -13.14 6.07
N LYS A 156 -11.78 -12.69 5.10
CA LYS A 156 -11.67 -13.07 3.69
C LYS A 156 -10.38 -12.55 3.04
N TYR A 157 -9.99 -11.31 3.34
CA TYR A 157 -8.74 -10.71 2.86
C TYR A 157 -7.52 -11.53 3.29
N CYS A 158 -7.41 -11.88 4.57
CA CYS A 158 -6.34 -12.73 5.09
C CYS A 158 -6.32 -14.15 4.48
N ARG A 159 -7.48 -14.66 4.03
CA ARG A 159 -7.62 -16.02 3.49
C ARG A 159 -7.35 -16.12 2.00
N TYR A 160 -7.90 -15.22 1.19
CA TYR A 160 -7.96 -15.39 -0.27
C TYR A 160 -7.41 -14.20 -1.04
N GLU A 161 -7.55 -12.99 -0.50
CA GLU A 161 -7.54 -11.73 -1.25
C GLU A 161 -8.55 -11.77 -2.42
N TYR A 162 -9.58 -10.94 -2.30
CA TYR A 162 -10.65 -10.83 -3.27
C TYR A 162 -10.12 -10.14 -4.52
N ASN A 163 -9.99 -10.91 -5.60
CA ASN A 163 -9.45 -10.45 -6.87
C ASN A 163 -10.38 -9.42 -7.53
N ARG A 164 -10.01 -8.13 -7.51
CA ARG A 164 -10.62 -7.10 -8.38
C ARG A 164 -10.19 -7.28 -9.85
N GLY A 165 -10.47 -8.45 -10.43
CA GLY A 165 -10.36 -8.69 -11.88
C GLY A 165 -8.94 -8.90 -12.44
N LYS A 166 -7.90 -9.10 -11.63
CA LYS A 166 -6.56 -9.45 -12.14
C LYS A 166 -6.45 -10.94 -12.45
N SER A 167 -5.81 -11.30 -13.55
CA SER A 167 -5.76 -12.68 -14.07
C SER A 167 -4.76 -13.55 -13.29
N SER A 168 -5.06 -14.85 -13.17
CA SER A 168 -4.39 -15.84 -12.30
C SER A 168 -2.88 -16.02 -12.49
N ALA A 169 -2.28 -15.47 -13.54
CA ALA A 169 -0.84 -15.59 -13.81
C ALA A 169 0.01 -14.51 -13.10
N GLU A 170 -0.59 -13.38 -12.72
CA GLU A 170 0.04 -12.32 -11.90
C GLU A 170 -0.34 -12.43 -10.41
N ASN A 171 -1.21 -13.40 -10.08
CA ASN A 171 -1.92 -13.53 -8.81
C ASN A 171 -1.21 -14.44 -7.80
N GLY A 172 -0.04 -14.03 -7.34
CA GLY A 172 0.22 -14.23 -5.91
C GLY A 172 -0.54 -13.13 -5.19
N SER A 173 -1.63 -13.42 -4.48
CA SER A 173 -2.26 -12.40 -3.61
C SER A 173 -1.17 -11.73 -2.77
N ARG A 174 -1.21 -10.42 -2.51
CA ARG A 174 -0.15 -9.74 -1.73
C ARG A 174 0.08 -10.45 -0.40
N MET A 175 -0.97 -11.03 0.18
CA MET A 175 -0.89 -11.91 1.34
C MET A 175 -0.17 -13.24 1.06
N TYR A 176 -0.37 -13.86 -0.10
CA TYR A 176 0.37 -15.06 -0.54
C TYR A 176 1.84 -14.75 -0.83
N GLY A 177 2.14 -13.73 -1.64
CA GLY A 177 3.49 -13.32 -2.00
C GLY A 177 4.33 -12.88 -0.79
N SER A 178 3.69 -12.32 0.23
CA SER A 178 4.36 -11.96 1.50
C SER A 178 4.42 -13.09 2.54
N GLY A 179 3.88 -14.28 2.24
CA GLY A 179 3.82 -15.40 3.19
C GLY A 179 2.95 -15.13 4.43
N ARG A 180 2.05 -14.15 4.34
CA ARG A 180 1.14 -13.70 5.41
C ARG A 180 -0.28 -14.24 5.28
N ARG A 181 -0.55 -15.07 4.29
CA ARG A 181 -1.84 -15.75 4.12
C ARG A 181 -2.18 -16.55 5.39
N PHE A 182 -3.45 -16.49 5.82
CA PHE A 182 -3.97 -17.07 7.07
C PHE A 182 -3.34 -16.51 8.34
N ARG A 183 -2.69 -15.34 8.27
CA ARG A 183 -2.26 -14.58 9.44
C ARG A 183 -3.24 -13.45 9.71
N TYR A 184 -3.85 -13.48 10.89
CA TYR A 184 -4.87 -12.51 11.30
C TYR A 184 -4.26 -11.51 12.29
N THR A 185 -3.20 -10.82 11.87
CA THR A 185 -2.43 -9.91 12.73
C THR A 185 -2.93 -8.46 12.60
N ALA A 186 -2.53 -7.58 13.52
CA ALA A 186 -2.79 -6.15 13.40
C ALA A 186 -2.22 -5.57 12.09
N ALA A 187 -1.04 -6.04 11.66
CA ALA A 187 -0.46 -5.66 10.37
C ALA A 187 -1.32 -6.12 9.18
N ALA A 188 -1.91 -7.32 9.25
CA ALA A 188 -2.84 -7.80 8.23
C ALA A 188 -4.13 -6.96 8.21
N PHE A 189 -4.61 -6.53 9.38
CA PHE A 189 -5.78 -5.66 9.49
C PHE A 189 -5.52 -4.28 8.88
N ILE A 190 -4.38 -3.66 9.19
CA ILE A 190 -3.98 -2.39 8.58
C ILE A 190 -3.83 -2.53 7.06
N ASN A 191 -3.20 -3.61 6.57
CA ASN A 191 -3.13 -3.88 5.14
C ASN A 191 -4.53 -4.00 4.52
N TYR A 192 -5.47 -4.69 5.16
CA TYR A 192 -6.85 -4.75 4.70
C TYR A 192 -7.49 -3.36 4.60
N LEU A 193 -7.29 -2.50 5.60
CA LEU A 193 -7.82 -1.14 5.56
C LEU A 193 -7.18 -0.32 4.42
N LEU A 194 -5.86 -0.42 4.24
CA LEU A 194 -5.13 0.33 3.19
C LEU A 194 -5.40 -0.18 1.77
N ASP A 195 -5.77 -1.45 1.60
CA ASP A 195 -5.94 -2.07 0.29
C ASP A 195 -7.43 -2.09 -0.14
N GLU A 196 -8.32 -2.48 0.78
CA GLU A 196 -9.75 -2.64 0.47
C GLU A 196 -10.62 -1.49 0.96
N GLN A 197 -10.23 -0.82 2.05
CA GLN A 197 -10.99 0.29 2.66
C GLN A 197 -10.22 1.62 2.59
N CYS A 198 -9.44 1.81 1.53
CA CYS A 198 -8.38 2.81 1.46
C CYS A 198 -8.84 4.27 1.55
N TYR A 199 -10.11 4.55 1.30
CA TYR A 199 -10.64 5.91 1.35
C TYR A 199 -10.82 6.38 2.80
N HIS A 200 -10.44 7.63 3.09
CA HIS A 200 -10.77 8.27 4.37
C HIS A 200 -12.30 8.33 4.59
N SER A 201 -13.07 8.33 3.51
CA SER A 201 -14.52 8.26 3.59
C SER A 201 -15.04 6.91 4.11
N TYR A 202 -14.21 5.87 4.08
CA TYR A 202 -14.51 4.52 4.56
C TYR A 202 -13.90 4.31 5.93
N VAL A 203 -12.68 4.81 6.14
CA VAL A 203 -11.92 4.75 7.39
C VAL A 203 -11.39 6.16 7.72
N PRO A 204 -12.13 6.99 8.49
CA PRO A 204 -11.80 8.40 8.72
C PRO A 204 -10.37 8.66 9.22
N GLN A 205 -9.82 7.74 10.00
CA GLN A 205 -8.45 7.82 10.52
C GLN A 205 -7.39 7.87 9.41
N LEU A 206 -7.67 7.31 8.21
CA LEU A 206 -6.74 7.36 7.08
C LEU A 206 -6.52 8.78 6.52
N ALA A 207 -7.35 9.75 6.89
CA ALA A 207 -7.13 11.16 6.54
C ALA A 207 -5.86 11.72 7.21
N ASP A 208 -5.57 11.28 8.44
CA ASP A 208 -4.45 11.77 9.24
C ASP A 208 -3.30 10.75 9.37
N THR A 209 -3.53 9.51 8.94
CA THR A 209 -2.57 8.41 9.09
C THR A 209 -1.39 8.58 8.14
N PRO A 210 -0.14 8.73 8.65
CA PRO A 210 1.04 8.70 7.82
C PRO A 210 1.29 7.27 7.33
N VAL A 211 1.30 7.07 6.01
CA VAL A 211 1.57 5.78 5.38
C VAL A 211 2.84 5.90 4.54
N TYR A 212 3.72 4.90 4.58
CA TYR A 212 4.88 4.87 3.70
C TYR A 212 4.48 4.33 2.31
N PRO A 213 5.05 4.87 1.21
CA PRO A 213 6.14 5.85 1.17
C PRO A 213 5.69 7.33 1.29
N PHE A 214 4.38 7.62 1.32
CA PHE A 214 3.84 8.98 1.39
C PHE A 214 4.48 9.83 2.50
N HIS A 215 4.65 9.31 3.72
CA HIS A 215 5.27 10.04 4.82
C HIS A 215 6.67 10.58 4.46
N SER A 216 7.55 9.74 3.90
CA SER A 216 8.89 10.17 3.52
C SER A 216 8.89 11.10 2.31
N VAL A 217 7.97 10.93 1.36
CA VAL A 217 7.80 11.89 0.25
C VAL A 217 7.45 13.27 0.78
N LYS A 218 6.59 13.36 1.81
CA LYS A 218 6.25 14.62 2.47
C LYS A 218 7.45 15.24 3.19
N ASN A 219 8.20 14.46 3.96
CA ASN A 219 9.41 14.95 4.64
C ASN A 219 10.46 15.45 3.65
N GLY A 220 10.66 14.74 2.54
CA GLY A 220 11.55 15.15 1.47
C GLY A 220 11.06 16.40 0.71
N THR A 221 9.74 16.53 0.53
CA THR A 221 9.14 17.74 -0.05
C THR A 221 9.38 18.95 0.87
N THR A 222 9.18 18.82 2.18
CA THR A 222 9.51 19.86 3.15
C THR A 222 10.98 20.24 3.06
N LEU A 223 11.90 19.28 3.07
CA LEU A 223 13.34 19.54 2.93
C LEU A 223 13.66 20.32 1.65
N PHE A 224 13.01 19.97 0.54
CA PHE A 224 13.19 20.67 -0.73
C PHE A 224 12.67 22.11 -0.67
N LEU A 225 11.51 22.35 -0.06
CA LEU A 225 10.94 23.68 0.13
C LEU A 225 11.84 24.54 1.04
N ASP A 226 12.30 23.99 2.16
CA ASP A 226 13.25 24.66 3.07
C ASP A 226 14.55 25.01 2.33
N PHE A 227 15.05 24.13 1.47
CA PHE A 227 16.23 24.40 0.65
C PHE A 227 16.00 25.57 -0.30
N LEU A 228 14.86 25.61 -1.00
CA LEU A 228 14.53 26.71 -1.90
C LEU A 228 14.36 28.05 -1.15
N GLU A 229 13.76 28.02 0.03
CA GLU A 229 13.63 29.20 0.90
C GLU A 229 15.01 29.72 1.30
N ASN A 230 15.92 28.83 1.72
CA ASN A 230 17.26 29.21 2.16
C ASN A 230 18.18 29.70 1.02
N LEU A 231 18.01 29.21 -0.21
CA LEU A 231 18.76 29.71 -1.37
C LEU A 231 18.33 31.13 -1.78
N ASP A 232 17.04 31.45 -1.59
CA ASP A 232 16.41 32.72 -1.97
C ASP A 232 16.74 33.17 -3.41
N PHE A 233 16.83 32.24 -4.35
CA PHE A 233 16.92 32.55 -5.79
C PHE A 233 15.58 32.93 -6.39
N GLY A 234 14.55 33.01 -5.55
CA GLY A 234 13.20 33.40 -5.89
C GLY A 234 12.50 32.37 -6.77
N ASP A 235 12.82 31.07 -6.65
CA ASP A 235 12.06 29.98 -7.23
C ASP A 235 10.60 29.97 -6.73
N ALA A 236 9.73 29.20 -7.36
CA ALA A 236 8.33 29.07 -6.97
C ALA A 236 7.84 27.66 -7.28
N VAL A 237 6.98 27.12 -6.43
CA VAL A 237 6.58 25.71 -6.45
C VAL A 237 5.06 25.61 -6.51
N GLY A 238 4.57 24.72 -7.36
CA GLY A 238 3.19 24.23 -7.36
C GLY A 238 3.18 22.73 -7.15
N VAL A 239 2.09 22.20 -6.61
CA VAL A 239 1.93 20.77 -6.31
C VAL A 239 0.74 20.22 -7.11
N VAL A 240 0.94 19.08 -7.76
CA VAL A 240 -0.12 18.32 -8.43
C VAL A 240 -0.15 16.93 -7.82
N ALA A 241 -1.32 16.51 -7.35
CA ALA A 241 -1.55 15.14 -6.94
C ALA A 241 -2.28 14.39 -8.05
N TYR A 242 -1.99 13.10 -8.23
CA TYR A 242 -2.66 12.27 -9.20
C TYR A 242 -2.95 10.87 -8.65
N ALA A 243 -4.14 10.38 -8.93
CA ALA A 243 -4.59 9.03 -8.60
C ALA A 243 -5.52 8.51 -9.71
N GLN A 244 -6.84 8.42 -9.53
CA GLN A 244 -7.77 8.19 -10.63
C GLN A 244 -7.84 9.39 -11.59
N HIS A 245 -7.62 10.60 -11.06
CA HIS A 245 -7.54 11.85 -11.78
C HIS A 245 -6.39 12.69 -11.20
N ALA A 246 -5.94 13.71 -11.93
CA ALA A 246 -5.01 14.71 -11.43
C ALA A 246 -5.74 15.94 -10.90
N LYS A 247 -5.16 16.59 -9.88
CA LYS A 247 -5.64 17.84 -9.29
C LYS A 247 -4.47 18.72 -8.86
N VAL A 248 -4.57 20.03 -9.13
CA VAL A 248 -3.69 21.05 -8.53
C VAL A 248 -4.02 21.17 -7.04
N MET A 249 -2.98 21.08 -6.21
CA MET A 249 -3.07 21.18 -4.77
C MET A 249 -2.75 22.61 -4.36
N ASP A 250 -3.76 23.46 -4.44
CA ASP A 250 -3.68 24.91 -4.19
C ASP A 250 -4.33 25.33 -2.86
N GLN A 251 -5.04 24.41 -2.21
CA GLN A 251 -5.67 24.64 -0.91
C GLN A 251 -5.54 23.39 -0.05
N VAL A 252 -5.46 23.59 1.28
CA VAL A 252 -5.64 22.48 2.23
C VAL A 252 -7.01 21.86 1.95
N PRO A 253 -7.12 20.53 1.74
CA PRO A 253 -8.41 19.89 1.51
C PRO A 253 -9.35 20.27 2.65
N PHE A 254 -10.32 21.13 2.34
CA PHE A 254 -11.16 21.72 3.37
C PHE A 254 -12.14 20.66 3.87
N TYR A 255 -11.83 20.07 5.03
CA TYR A 255 -12.68 19.10 5.72
C TYR A 255 -14.13 19.60 5.93
N SER A 256 -14.38 20.91 5.89
CA SER A 256 -15.72 21.49 6.09
C SER A 256 -16.75 21.15 5.00
N THR A 257 -16.33 20.69 3.82
CA THR A 257 -17.26 20.19 2.79
C THR A 257 -17.52 18.68 2.91
N ASP A 258 -16.75 17.96 3.74
CA ASP A 258 -17.14 16.63 4.19
C ASP A 258 -18.27 16.80 5.20
N TRP A 259 -19.43 16.28 4.85
CA TRP A 259 -20.64 16.32 5.67
C TRP A 259 -20.40 15.81 7.11
N ARG A 260 -19.37 14.98 7.33
CA ARG A 260 -18.97 14.47 8.65
C ARG A 260 -18.32 15.51 9.56
N TYR A 261 -17.59 16.48 9.01
CA TYR A 261 -16.97 17.56 9.79
C TYR A 261 -17.80 18.86 9.74
N SER A 262 -18.74 18.97 8.79
CA SER A 262 -19.67 20.09 8.64
C SER A 262 -20.63 20.32 9.82
N LYS A 263 -20.75 19.36 10.75
CA LYS A 263 -21.64 19.43 11.94
C LYS A 263 -20.91 19.61 13.27
N GLY A 264 -19.82 20.40 13.30
CA GLY A 264 -19.11 20.72 14.55
C GLY A 264 -18.35 19.55 15.18
N ASN A 265 -18.24 18.41 14.49
CA ASN A 265 -17.47 17.23 14.90
C ASN A 265 -16.03 17.25 14.36
N CYS A 266 -15.54 18.41 13.94
CA CYS A 266 -14.15 18.50 13.55
C CYS A 266 -13.25 18.39 14.78
N PRO A 267 -12.28 17.46 14.79
CA PRO A 267 -11.41 17.32 15.95
C PRO A 267 -10.64 18.63 16.22
N PRO A 268 -10.50 19.07 17.48
CA PRO A 268 -9.80 20.30 17.82
C PRO A 268 -8.37 20.32 17.24
N GLY A 269 -8.04 21.33 16.43
CA GLY A 269 -6.73 21.44 15.76
C GLY A 269 -6.67 20.93 14.31
N VAL A 270 -7.68 20.19 13.82
CA VAL A 270 -7.74 19.72 12.42
C VAL A 270 -8.44 20.74 11.51
N CYS A 271 -9.48 21.43 11.99
CA CYS A 271 -10.20 22.46 11.21
C CYS A 271 -9.67 23.90 11.39
N SER A 272 -8.59 24.10 12.15
CA SER A 272 -7.96 25.42 12.32
C SER A 272 -6.84 25.68 11.32
N VAL A 273 -6.50 24.69 10.50
CA VAL A 273 -5.41 24.79 9.54
C VAL A 273 -5.97 25.10 8.15
N SER A 274 -5.57 26.25 7.61
CA SER A 274 -5.91 26.67 6.26
C SER A 274 -4.68 27.24 5.58
N ALA A 275 -4.44 26.81 4.35
CA ALA A 275 -3.56 27.48 3.41
C ALA A 275 -4.26 27.52 2.06
N ASP A 276 -4.07 28.63 1.35
CA ASP A 276 -4.69 28.91 0.06
C ASP A 276 -3.70 29.68 -0.81
N VAL A 277 -3.25 29.02 -1.86
CA VAL A 277 -2.41 29.58 -2.92
C VAL A 277 -3.14 29.57 -4.26
N SER A 278 -4.47 29.43 -4.30
CA SER A 278 -5.26 29.38 -5.55
C SER A 278 -5.12 30.65 -6.41
N GLY A 279 -4.81 31.80 -5.79
CA GLY A 279 -4.49 33.04 -6.50
C GLY A 279 -3.10 33.04 -7.17
N GLU A 280 -2.17 32.22 -6.69
CA GLU A 280 -0.81 32.06 -7.21
C GLU A 280 -0.36 30.58 -7.06
N PRO A 281 -0.91 29.65 -7.85
CA PRO A 281 -0.78 28.21 -7.60
C PRO A 281 0.63 27.65 -7.86
N ILE A 282 1.51 28.44 -8.48
CA ILE A 282 2.96 28.25 -8.42
C ILE A 282 3.50 29.35 -7.49
N SER A 283 3.60 29.04 -6.21
CA SER A 283 3.77 30.02 -5.14
C SER A 283 5.21 30.09 -4.61
N LYS A 284 5.57 31.27 -4.10
CA LYS A 284 6.77 31.46 -3.26
C LYS A 284 6.48 31.28 -1.77
N ASP A 285 5.21 31.16 -1.39
CA ASP A 285 4.81 30.84 -0.02
C ASP A 285 5.04 29.35 0.22
N TYR A 286 6.30 28.99 0.45
CA TYR A 286 6.73 27.62 0.68
C TYR A 286 6.08 27.03 1.93
N ASN A 287 5.79 27.84 2.95
CA ASN A 287 5.08 27.41 4.14
C ASN A 287 3.63 27.00 3.83
N ALA A 288 2.91 27.79 3.02
CA ALA A 288 1.57 27.43 2.57
C ALA A 288 1.58 26.16 1.72
N VAL A 289 2.53 26.04 0.78
CA VAL A 289 2.69 24.84 -0.07
C VAL A 289 3.01 23.60 0.77
N ASP A 290 3.92 23.71 1.75
CA ASP A 290 4.26 22.63 2.68
C ASP A 290 3.03 22.21 3.52
N LEU A 291 2.27 23.19 3.99
CA LEU A 291 1.05 22.94 4.74
C LEU A 291 0.03 22.18 3.90
N ILE A 292 -0.20 22.59 2.65
CA ILE A 292 -1.13 21.92 1.73
C ILE A 292 -0.74 20.46 1.52
N GLN A 293 0.52 20.19 1.15
CA GLN A 293 0.97 18.82 0.87
C GLN A 293 0.92 17.94 2.13
N ARG A 294 1.30 18.49 3.31
CA ARG A 294 1.28 17.74 4.57
C ARG A 294 -0.12 17.29 4.97
N HIS A 295 -1.14 18.07 4.67
CA HIS A 295 -2.54 17.76 4.99
C HIS A 295 -3.21 16.80 4.00
N THR A 296 -2.44 16.14 3.11
CA THR A 296 -2.98 15.19 2.13
C THR A 296 -2.36 13.79 2.30
N GLN A 297 -3.07 12.85 2.92
CA GLN A 297 -2.63 11.44 3.03
C GLN A 297 -3.13 10.54 1.90
N ALA A 298 -2.58 9.33 1.81
CA ALA A 298 -2.98 8.29 0.87
C ALA A 298 -4.51 8.07 0.84
N GLY A 299 -5.19 8.18 1.99
CA GLY A 299 -6.65 8.01 2.06
C GLY A 299 -7.48 9.10 1.36
N HIS A 300 -6.87 10.20 0.91
CA HIS A 300 -7.51 11.20 0.05
C HIS A 300 -7.48 10.82 -1.44
N PHE A 301 -6.75 9.77 -1.79
CA PHE A 301 -6.51 9.33 -3.15
C PHE A 301 -7.11 7.93 -3.37
N SER A 302 -7.36 7.59 -4.63
CA SER A 302 -7.79 6.25 -5.04
C SER A 302 -6.61 5.31 -5.23
N TRP A 303 -6.88 4.02 -5.39
CA TRP A 303 -5.88 2.99 -5.75
C TRP A 303 -5.28 3.12 -7.16
N SER A 304 -5.86 3.96 -8.02
CA SER A 304 -5.43 4.15 -9.41
C SER A 304 -4.25 5.11 -9.55
N THR A 305 -3.53 5.01 -10.67
CA THR A 305 -2.32 5.79 -10.97
C THR A 305 -2.40 6.41 -12.38
N ALA A 306 -3.02 7.58 -12.47
CA ALA A 306 -3.18 8.38 -13.69
C ALA A 306 -1.94 9.26 -13.94
N MET A 307 -0.78 8.63 -14.07
CA MET A 307 0.50 9.32 -14.21
C MET A 307 0.51 10.30 -15.40
N GLY A 308 -0.09 9.92 -16.53
CA GLY A 308 -0.19 10.80 -17.69
C GLY A 308 -1.05 12.04 -17.44
N ASP A 309 -2.15 11.92 -16.68
CA ASP A 309 -2.95 13.08 -16.29
C ASP A 309 -2.18 13.99 -15.32
N GLY A 310 -1.40 13.41 -14.40
CA GLY A 310 -0.51 14.17 -13.52
C GLY A 310 0.50 15.01 -14.28
N ILE A 311 1.16 14.42 -15.28
CA ILE A 311 2.12 15.11 -16.15
C ILE A 311 1.42 16.19 -16.99
N LEU A 312 0.26 15.88 -17.57
CA LEU A 312 -0.54 16.84 -18.33
C LEU A 312 -0.91 18.06 -17.48
N MET A 313 -1.42 17.84 -16.27
CA MET A 313 -1.84 18.91 -15.37
C MET A 313 -0.65 19.72 -14.85
N GLY A 314 0.46 19.07 -14.52
CA GLY A 314 1.69 19.79 -14.16
C GLY A 314 2.21 20.68 -15.29
N ARG A 315 2.17 20.19 -16.54
CA ARG A 315 2.50 20.99 -17.72
C ARG A 315 1.56 22.17 -17.89
N GLN A 316 0.24 21.98 -17.76
CA GLN A 316 -0.75 23.05 -17.85
C GLN A 316 -0.53 24.11 -16.78
N LEU A 317 -0.30 23.69 -15.53
CA LEU A 317 0.02 24.59 -14.43
C LEU A 317 1.24 25.46 -14.75
N LEU A 318 2.31 24.87 -15.30
CA LEU A 318 3.50 25.61 -15.75
C LEU A 318 3.23 26.51 -16.97
N ASP A 319 2.37 26.09 -17.90
CA ASP A 319 2.03 26.90 -19.06
C ASP A 319 1.22 28.15 -18.67
N ASP A 320 0.32 28.00 -17.71
CA ASP A 320 -0.62 29.05 -17.31
C ASP A 320 -0.05 30.00 -16.23
N HIS A 321 0.84 29.49 -15.35
CA HIS A 321 1.28 30.23 -14.16
C HIS A 321 2.80 30.39 -14.01
N ALA A 322 3.63 29.81 -14.90
CA ALA A 322 5.07 30.01 -14.78
C ALA A 322 5.47 31.48 -15.01
N ARG A 323 6.39 31.97 -14.19
CA ARG A 323 6.93 33.33 -14.35
C ARG A 323 7.66 33.45 -15.68
N TYR A 324 7.54 34.62 -16.32
CA TYR A 324 8.21 34.89 -17.57
C TYR A 324 9.72 34.61 -17.48
N GLY A 325 10.22 33.81 -18.42
CA GLY A 325 11.64 33.47 -18.53
C GLY A 325 12.17 32.52 -17.43
N SER A 326 11.32 32.04 -16.52
CA SER A 326 11.68 30.96 -15.61
C SER A 326 11.92 29.65 -16.39
N ARG A 327 12.70 28.74 -15.79
CA ARG A 327 12.87 27.39 -16.35
C ARG A 327 11.78 26.50 -15.79
N LYS A 328 10.93 26.00 -16.69
CA LYS A 328 9.86 25.06 -16.36
C LYS A 328 10.47 23.70 -15.99
N THR A 329 10.17 23.22 -14.80
CA THR A 329 10.68 21.94 -14.28
C THR A 329 9.55 21.15 -13.65
N LEU A 330 9.46 19.87 -13.99
CA LEU A 330 8.56 18.90 -13.37
C LEU A 330 9.37 17.87 -12.59
N LEU A 331 8.95 17.59 -11.36
CA LEU A 331 9.37 16.42 -10.61
C LEU A 331 8.17 15.46 -10.52
N VAL A 332 8.25 14.34 -11.23
CA VAL A 332 7.20 13.32 -11.22
C VAL A 332 7.59 12.23 -10.22
N MET A 333 6.74 11.97 -9.22
CA MET A 333 7.02 10.97 -8.18
C MET A 333 5.91 9.92 -8.15
N THR A 334 6.25 8.63 -8.14
CA THR A 334 5.28 7.51 -8.10
C THR A 334 5.78 6.35 -7.25
N ASP A 335 4.89 5.60 -6.62
CA ASP A 335 5.15 4.30 -6.00
C ASP A 335 4.53 3.12 -6.76
N GLY A 336 3.89 3.40 -7.90
CA GLY A 336 3.13 2.40 -8.66
C GLY A 336 3.26 2.53 -10.17
N ASN A 337 2.63 1.56 -10.85
CA ASN A 337 2.52 1.50 -12.31
C ASN A 337 1.36 2.37 -12.80
N ALA A 338 1.57 3.11 -13.88
CA ALA A 338 0.49 3.83 -14.56
C ALA A 338 -0.61 2.85 -15.00
N ASN A 339 -1.85 3.12 -14.61
CA ASN A 339 -2.99 2.21 -14.87
C ASN A 339 -4.30 2.94 -15.22
N VAL A 340 -4.23 4.26 -15.42
CA VAL A 340 -5.35 5.07 -15.91
C VAL A 340 -4.89 5.93 -17.08
N CYS A 341 -5.72 5.95 -18.13
CA CYS A 341 -5.67 6.90 -19.22
C CYS A 341 -7.07 7.16 -19.77
N PRO A 342 -7.28 8.24 -20.53
CA PRO A 342 -8.52 8.44 -21.29
C PRO A 342 -8.78 7.24 -22.23
N SER A 343 -10.01 6.72 -22.23
CA SER A 343 -10.40 5.57 -23.06
C SER A 343 -10.25 5.83 -24.57
N SER A 344 -10.27 7.11 -24.97
CA SER A 344 -10.10 7.57 -26.34
C SER A 344 -8.64 7.87 -26.71
N PHE A 345 -7.68 7.66 -25.81
CA PHE A 345 -6.30 8.00 -26.10
C PHE A 345 -5.73 7.11 -27.20
N SER A 346 -5.18 7.77 -28.21
CA SER A 346 -4.24 7.21 -29.16
C SER A 346 -3.17 8.25 -29.43
N ALA A 347 -1.93 7.82 -29.59
CA ALA A 347 -0.89 8.75 -30.01
C ALA A 347 -1.17 9.24 -31.44
N PRO A 348 -0.74 10.47 -31.79
CA PRO A 348 -0.90 11.01 -33.13
C PRO A 348 -0.33 10.07 -34.20
N ALA A 349 -0.97 10.06 -35.36
CA ALA A 349 -0.48 9.29 -36.51
C ALA A 349 0.98 9.67 -36.84
N GLY A 350 1.84 8.67 -36.98
CA GLY A 350 3.26 8.86 -37.29
C GLY A 350 4.15 9.20 -36.08
N PHE A 351 3.62 9.16 -34.85
CA PHE A 351 4.44 9.29 -33.65
C PHE A 351 5.43 8.13 -33.54
N ASP A 352 6.72 8.45 -33.59
CA ASP A 352 7.80 7.48 -33.56
C ASP A 352 8.23 7.20 -32.11
N TRP A 353 7.58 6.22 -31.50
CA TRP A 353 7.89 5.76 -30.14
C TRP A 353 9.37 5.47 -29.94
N SER A 354 10.03 4.87 -30.94
CA SER A 354 11.43 4.48 -30.85
C SER A 354 12.39 5.67 -30.70
N LYS A 355 11.98 6.88 -31.07
CA LYS A 355 12.79 8.10 -30.89
C LYS A 355 12.66 8.70 -29.50
N VAL A 356 11.51 8.52 -28.85
CA VAL A 356 11.21 9.16 -27.56
C VAL A 356 11.43 8.22 -26.37
N THR A 357 11.49 6.90 -26.61
CA THR A 357 11.63 5.90 -25.54
C THR A 357 13.04 5.34 -25.36
N LYS A 358 14.06 5.92 -25.99
CA LYS A 358 15.46 5.48 -25.80
C LYS A 358 16.01 5.96 -24.46
N ALA A 359 15.87 5.14 -23.42
CA ALA A 359 16.82 5.17 -22.32
C ALA A 359 18.03 4.32 -22.75
N ASP A 360 19.27 4.71 -22.43
CA ASP A 360 20.52 3.99 -22.72
C ASP A 360 20.86 3.60 -24.18
N GLY A 361 19.98 3.90 -25.15
CA GLY A 361 20.11 3.52 -26.55
C GLY A 361 19.14 2.42 -26.97
N THR A 362 18.54 1.70 -26.00
CA THR A 362 17.51 0.70 -26.23
C THR A 362 16.12 1.34 -26.16
N PRO A 363 15.27 1.21 -27.20
CA PRO A 363 13.90 1.71 -27.12
C PRO A 363 13.10 0.92 -26.08
N TYR A 364 12.58 1.61 -25.07
CA TYR A 364 11.55 1.06 -24.20
C TYR A 364 10.26 0.82 -25.01
N THR A 365 9.65 -0.34 -24.79
CA THR A 365 8.42 -0.76 -25.48
C THR A 365 7.41 -1.27 -24.48
N THR A 366 6.13 -0.99 -24.73
CA THR A 366 5.02 -1.46 -23.90
C THR A 366 3.74 -1.49 -24.73
N SER A 367 2.85 -2.42 -24.43
CA SER A 367 1.49 -2.47 -24.98
C SER A 367 0.45 -1.80 -24.07
N ASP A 368 0.87 -1.29 -22.91
CA ASP A 368 0.00 -0.64 -21.94
C ASP A 368 -0.35 0.79 -22.39
N SER A 369 -1.64 1.05 -22.61
CA SER A 369 -2.15 2.36 -23.04
C SER A 369 -1.91 3.47 -22.00
N SER A 370 -1.87 3.13 -20.71
CA SER A 370 -1.62 4.08 -19.62
C SER A 370 -0.16 4.51 -19.57
N LYS A 371 0.76 3.57 -19.80
CA LYS A 371 2.20 3.85 -19.87
C LYS A 371 2.55 4.66 -21.12
N THR A 372 1.99 4.29 -22.28
CA THR A 372 2.16 5.08 -23.52
C THR A 372 1.57 6.48 -23.38
N PHE A 373 0.42 6.63 -22.72
CA PHE A 373 -0.17 7.93 -22.41
C PHE A 373 0.77 8.80 -21.55
N ALA A 374 1.36 8.24 -20.49
CA ALA A 374 2.31 8.96 -19.64
C ALA A 374 3.55 9.44 -20.42
N ILE A 375 4.14 8.59 -21.27
CA ILE A 375 5.28 8.97 -22.13
C ILE A 375 4.88 10.08 -23.11
N TYR A 376 3.70 9.97 -23.73
CA TYR A 376 3.24 10.98 -24.67
C TYR A 376 3.01 12.34 -23.99
N LYS A 377 2.46 12.37 -22.78
CA LYS A 377 2.32 13.61 -21.99
C LYS A 377 3.65 14.18 -21.53
N ALA A 378 4.62 13.33 -21.21
CA ALA A 378 5.99 13.77 -20.96
C ALA A 378 6.62 14.40 -22.22
N PHE A 379 6.42 13.81 -23.40
CA PHE A 379 6.86 14.38 -24.66
C PHE A 379 6.26 15.77 -24.89
N GLU A 380 4.95 15.94 -24.73
CA GLU A 380 4.29 17.25 -24.87
C GLU A 380 4.84 18.29 -23.90
N ALA A 381 5.15 17.91 -22.65
CA ALA A 381 5.78 18.79 -21.68
C ALA A 381 7.21 19.21 -22.07
N VAL A 382 8.00 18.28 -22.62
CA VAL A 382 9.35 18.60 -23.12
C VAL A 382 9.28 19.54 -24.32
N GLN A 383 8.31 19.36 -25.21
CA GLN A 383 8.09 20.28 -26.34
C GLN A 383 7.67 21.69 -25.88
N SER A 384 7.01 21.81 -24.72
CA SER A 384 6.73 23.13 -24.12
C SER A 384 7.91 23.71 -23.32
N GLY A 385 9.08 23.07 -23.37
CA GLY A 385 10.32 23.53 -22.74
C GLY A 385 10.53 23.07 -21.30
N CYS A 386 9.74 22.09 -20.82
CA CYS A 386 9.91 21.55 -19.47
C CYS A 386 11.11 20.60 -19.39
N THR A 387 11.88 20.70 -18.30
CA THR A 387 12.76 19.62 -17.83
C THR A 387 11.97 18.69 -16.93
N ILE A 388 12.11 17.37 -17.08
CA ILE A 388 11.37 16.39 -16.26
C ILE A 388 12.34 15.51 -15.49
N HIS A 389 12.33 15.63 -14.16
CA HIS A 389 12.94 14.70 -13.24
C HIS A 389 11.90 13.68 -12.77
N THR A 390 12.34 12.47 -12.44
CA THR A 390 11.44 11.42 -11.97
C THR A 390 11.97 10.76 -10.70
N MET A 391 11.07 10.32 -9.84
CA MET A 391 11.37 9.53 -8.66
C MET A 391 10.41 8.34 -8.60
N SER A 392 10.94 7.13 -8.49
CA SER A 392 10.14 5.93 -8.20
C SER A 392 10.52 5.31 -6.87
N VAL A 393 9.50 4.99 -6.08
CA VAL A 393 9.67 4.56 -4.69
C VAL A 393 8.99 3.22 -4.45
N GLY A 394 9.74 2.24 -3.98
CA GLY A 394 9.20 0.92 -3.61
C GLY A 394 9.24 -0.10 -4.74
N ALA A 395 8.91 -1.35 -4.40
CA ALA A 395 9.10 -2.50 -5.28
C ALA A 395 8.12 -2.57 -6.45
N ASP A 396 6.92 -2.00 -6.27
CA ASP A 396 5.85 -2.02 -7.27
C ASP A 396 5.88 -0.80 -8.21
N ALA A 397 6.86 0.09 -8.03
CA ALA A 397 7.00 1.28 -8.86
C ALA A 397 7.59 0.95 -10.23
N ASP A 398 7.08 1.59 -11.28
CA ASP A 398 7.56 1.36 -12.65
C ASP A 398 8.88 2.10 -12.90
N HIS A 399 9.99 1.49 -12.48
CA HIS A 399 11.31 2.12 -12.56
C HIS A 399 11.76 2.37 -14.01
N GLU A 400 11.45 1.47 -14.95
CA GLU A 400 11.84 1.60 -16.36
C GLU A 400 11.07 2.74 -17.04
N LEU A 401 9.75 2.82 -16.83
CA LEU A 401 8.95 3.93 -17.35
C LEU A 401 9.44 5.27 -16.81
N MET A 402 9.74 5.34 -15.51
CA MET A 402 10.20 6.57 -14.88
C MET A 402 11.59 7.00 -15.37
N GLU A 403 12.48 6.04 -15.66
CA GLU A 403 13.77 6.32 -16.30
C GLU A 403 13.59 6.89 -17.70
N VAL A 404 12.72 6.29 -18.51
CA VAL A 404 12.40 6.76 -19.87
C VAL A 404 11.86 8.19 -19.85
N ILE A 405 10.93 8.50 -18.94
CA ILE A 405 10.37 9.85 -18.80
C ILE A 405 11.45 10.86 -18.38
N ALA A 406 12.36 10.51 -17.48
CA ALA A 406 13.46 11.39 -17.10
C ALA A 406 14.45 11.63 -18.25
N VAL A 407 14.82 10.58 -19.00
CA VAL A 407 15.71 10.69 -20.15
C VAL A 407 15.09 11.58 -21.23
N LEU A 408 13.83 11.35 -21.56
CA LEU A 408 13.05 12.20 -22.47
C LEU A 408 13.03 13.66 -21.98
N GLY A 409 12.81 13.83 -20.67
CA GLY A 409 12.83 15.09 -19.94
C GLY A 409 14.17 15.79 -19.82
N LYS A 410 15.27 15.17 -20.26
CA LYS A 410 16.66 15.61 -19.98
C LYS A 410 16.93 15.83 -18.48
N GLY A 411 16.21 15.13 -17.63
CA GLY A 411 16.34 15.19 -16.18
C GLY A 411 17.16 14.03 -15.63
N ILE A 412 16.87 13.70 -14.37
CA ILE A 412 17.47 12.56 -13.66
C ILE A 412 16.35 11.70 -13.11
N HIS A 413 16.58 10.40 -13.10
CA HIS A 413 15.73 9.43 -12.42
C HIS A 413 16.35 9.07 -11.07
N MET A 414 15.56 9.15 -10.01
CA MET A 414 15.90 8.66 -8.68
C MET A 414 15.12 7.38 -8.43
N LYS A 415 15.86 6.29 -8.27
CA LYS A 415 15.32 4.96 -8.04
C LYS A 415 15.53 4.60 -6.58
N ILE A 416 14.43 4.40 -5.86
CA ILE A 416 14.42 4.03 -4.44
C ILE A 416 13.76 2.66 -4.33
N LEU A 417 14.52 1.68 -3.89
CA LEU A 417 14.12 0.28 -3.95
C LEU A 417 13.14 -0.07 -2.81
N GLY A 418 12.20 -0.98 -3.10
CA GLY A 418 11.40 -1.60 -2.04
C GLY A 418 12.17 -2.67 -1.28
N GLY A 419 11.61 -3.10 -0.15
CA GLY A 419 12.18 -4.16 0.70
C GLY A 419 13.22 -3.68 1.72
N GLN A 420 13.52 -2.40 1.73
CA GLN A 420 14.37 -1.74 2.72
C GLN A 420 13.60 -1.47 4.02
N THR A 421 14.34 -1.17 5.09
CA THR A 421 13.75 -0.63 6.33
C THR A 421 13.19 0.78 6.09
N VAL A 422 12.24 1.20 6.92
CA VAL A 422 11.68 2.56 6.89
C VAL A 422 12.76 3.64 6.98
N ALA A 423 13.79 3.44 7.82
CA ALA A 423 14.87 4.40 8.01
C ALA A 423 15.78 4.51 6.78
N GLU A 424 16.07 3.39 6.11
CA GLU A 424 16.86 3.38 4.87
C GLU A 424 16.10 4.08 3.73
N LEU A 425 14.81 3.75 3.56
CA LEU A 425 13.96 4.38 2.54
C LEU A 425 13.83 5.89 2.76
N GLU A 426 13.69 6.33 4.00
CA GLU A 426 13.67 7.76 4.34
C GLU A 426 15.01 8.44 4.03
N SER A 427 16.13 7.80 4.37
CA SER A 427 17.47 8.32 4.06
C SER A 427 17.70 8.44 2.54
N GLU A 428 17.33 7.44 1.75
CA GLU A 428 17.47 7.47 0.28
C GLU A 428 16.55 8.52 -0.38
N LEU A 429 15.35 8.72 0.17
CA LEU A 429 14.45 9.78 -0.28
C LEU A 429 15.05 11.15 -0.03
N LEU A 430 15.56 11.41 1.17
CA LEU A 430 16.19 12.69 1.50
C LEU A 430 17.43 12.96 0.63
N ASP A 431 18.26 11.94 0.37
CA ASP A 431 19.38 12.06 -0.57
C ASP A 431 18.91 12.40 -2.00
N SER A 432 17.83 11.76 -2.44
CA SER A 432 17.24 12.02 -3.76
C SER A 432 16.73 13.47 -3.89
N PHE A 433 16.05 13.99 -2.86
CA PHE A 433 15.65 15.40 -2.82
C PHE A 433 16.85 16.36 -2.81
N ASN A 434 17.93 16.04 -2.10
CA ASN A 434 19.18 16.81 -2.16
C ASN A 434 19.80 16.82 -3.56
N ARG A 435 19.74 15.68 -4.29
CA ARG A 435 20.22 15.59 -5.67
C ARG A 435 19.39 16.44 -6.63
N ILE A 436 18.07 16.52 -6.45
CA ILE A 436 17.19 17.41 -7.22
C ILE A 436 17.49 18.87 -6.90
N ALA A 437 17.58 19.20 -5.62
CA ALA A 437 17.94 20.53 -5.13
C ALA A 437 19.25 21.04 -5.76
N ALA A 438 20.27 20.18 -5.86
CA ALA A 438 21.54 20.50 -6.52
C ALA A 438 21.43 20.67 -8.06
N LYS A 439 20.31 20.28 -8.67
CA LYS A 439 20.00 20.47 -10.10
C LYS A 439 19.14 21.70 -10.36
N VAL A 440 18.71 22.42 -9.32
CA VAL A 440 18.08 23.73 -9.48
C VAL A 440 19.06 24.63 -10.22
N PRO A 441 18.72 25.07 -11.44
CA PRO A 441 19.65 25.79 -12.27
C PRO A 441 19.92 27.19 -11.72
N PRO A 442 21.14 27.73 -11.88
CA PRO A 442 21.43 29.08 -11.39
C PRO A 442 20.54 30.12 -12.10
N PRO A 443 20.22 31.23 -11.40
CA PRO A 443 19.44 32.32 -11.95
C PRO A 443 20.12 32.86 -13.22
N ARG A 444 19.30 33.22 -14.21
CA ARG A 444 19.76 33.85 -15.45
C ARG A 444 19.22 35.26 -15.53
N LEU A 445 20.06 36.18 -15.97
CA LEU A 445 19.61 37.50 -16.38
C LEU A 445 18.80 37.35 -17.67
N ILE A 446 17.60 37.91 -17.68
CA ILE A 446 16.69 37.90 -18.82
C ILE A 446 16.57 39.34 -19.30
N LYS A 447 16.71 39.57 -20.62
CA LYS A 447 16.48 40.90 -21.18
C LYS A 447 15.04 41.32 -20.83
N PRO A 448 14.80 42.53 -20.32
CA PRO A 448 13.44 43.03 -20.13
C PRO A 448 12.66 42.90 -21.44
N VAL A 449 11.40 42.48 -21.34
CA VAL A 449 10.49 42.55 -22.49
C VAL A 449 10.38 44.02 -22.86
N ASP A 450 10.77 44.38 -24.09
CA ASP A 450 10.61 45.73 -24.58
C ASP A 450 9.11 46.05 -24.50
N ALA A 451 8.73 47.01 -23.65
CA ALA A 451 7.33 47.39 -23.47
C ALA A 451 6.82 47.98 -24.78
N ASN A 452 5.98 47.22 -25.50
CA ASN A 452 5.27 47.69 -26.68
C ASN A 452 3.99 48.41 -26.28
#